data_AF-A0A3A9ZNX3-F1
#
_entry.id   AF-A0A3A9ZNX3-F1
#
_cell.length_a   1.000
_cell.length_b   1.000
_cell.length_c   1.000
_cell.angle_alpha   90.00
_cell.angle_beta   90.00
_cell.angle_gamma   90.00
#
_symmetry.space_group_name_H-M   'P 1'
#
loop_
_entity.id
_entity.type
_entity.pdbx_description
1 polymer ?
#
loop_
_entity_poly.entity_id
_entity_poly.type
_entity_poly.pdbx_seq_one_letter_code
_entity_poly.pdbx_strand_id
1 'polypeptide(L)'
;MRRLLVATVLAAGLASTGGCGSGQPSDPPAAGGSRPGGTATTGAAPAGSAASGAGPSGAGPSGAASSGGGDTAAVCATTRQAGAAAVETYVAEVGRMVAAVGANDATAAETARRRAEAALTGWRGVLREQSARATDPRLRALLGDLEAEIEAMRADVAGVDETELDRLQQRLDQLCPG
;
A
#
# COMPACT_ATOMS: atom_id res chain seq x y z
N MET A 1 13.70 -21.91 27.90
CA MET A 1 12.70 -21.92 29.00
C MET A 1 11.33 -21.74 28.38
N ARG A 2 10.45 -22.71 28.58
CA ARG A 2 9.06 -22.71 28.10
C ARG A 2 8.23 -21.69 28.89
N ARG A 3 7.55 -20.77 28.20
CA ARG A 3 6.36 -20.04 28.67
C ARG A 3 5.41 -19.95 27.47
N LEU A 4 4.66 -21.01 27.19
CA LEU A 4 3.24 -21.22 27.57
C LEU A 4 2.33 -20.05 27.18
N LEU A 5 1.82 -20.13 25.95
CA LEU A 5 0.42 -19.96 25.50
C LEU A 5 -0.56 -19.24 26.44
N VAL A 6 -1.13 -18.14 25.97
CA VAL A 6 -2.54 -17.79 26.22
C VAL A 6 -3.16 -17.37 24.89
N ALA A 7 -3.94 -18.27 24.31
CA ALA A 7 -4.85 -18.01 23.21
C ALA A 7 -6.15 -17.48 23.79
N THR A 8 -6.59 -16.29 23.36
CA THR A 8 -7.92 -15.77 23.67
C THR A 8 -8.76 -15.88 22.41
N VAL A 9 -9.40 -17.04 22.25
CA VAL A 9 -10.50 -17.23 21.31
C VAL A 9 -11.73 -16.59 21.94
N LEU A 10 -12.28 -15.55 21.31
CA LEU A 10 -13.59 -15.01 21.66
C LEU A 10 -14.51 -15.19 20.45
N ALA A 11 -15.24 -16.30 20.46
CA ALA A 11 -16.38 -16.57 19.61
C ALA A 11 -17.61 -16.60 20.50
N ALA A 12 -18.52 -15.63 20.35
CA ALA A 12 -19.96 -15.78 20.64
C ALA A 12 -20.71 -14.50 20.27
N GLY A 13 -21.73 -14.64 19.40
CA GLY A 13 -22.68 -13.57 19.10
C GLY A 13 -23.53 -13.84 17.86
N LEU A 14 -24.31 -14.94 17.87
CA LEU A 14 -25.37 -15.15 16.88
C LEU A 14 -26.62 -14.29 17.19
N ALA A 15 -27.29 -13.88 16.10
CA ALA A 15 -28.72 -13.62 15.92
C ALA A 15 -29.34 -12.24 16.27
N SER A 16 -29.80 -11.54 15.24
CA SER A 16 -31.06 -10.76 15.22
C SER A 16 -31.59 -10.66 13.78
N THR A 17 -32.66 -11.40 13.53
CA THR A 17 -33.49 -11.42 12.31
C THR A 17 -34.68 -10.45 12.43
N GLY A 18 -35.05 -9.80 11.32
CA GLY A 18 -36.32 -9.06 11.09
C GLY A 18 -36.11 -7.88 10.13
N GLY A 19 -36.89 -7.56 9.09
CA GLY A 19 -38.15 -8.10 8.53
C GLY A 19 -39.00 -6.96 7.93
N CYS A 20 -39.36 -7.04 6.62
CA CYS A 20 -40.41 -6.32 5.83
C CYS A 20 -40.30 -4.79 5.61
N GLY A 21 -40.67 -4.13 4.48
CA GLY A 21 -41.32 -4.40 3.17
C GLY A 21 -41.31 -3.05 2.37
N SER A 22 -41.58 -2.86 1.06
CA SER A 22 -42.52 -3.47 0.10
C SER A 22 -42.35 -2.93 -1.35
N GLY A 23 -42.54 -3.77 -2.39
CA GLY A 23 -43.08 -3.50 -3.77
C GLY A 23 -42.15 -2.87 -4.85
N GLN A 24 -41.68 -3.55 -5.93
CA GLN A 24 -42.31 -4.04 -7.21
C GLN A 24 -42.63 -2.87 -8.20
N PRO A 25 -42.23 -2.86 -9.52
CA PRO A 25 -42.55 -3.91 -10.52
C PRO A 25 -41.56 -4.23 -11.69
N SER A 26 -41.82 -5.40 -12.31
CA SER A 26 -41.46 -5.93 -13.65
C SER A 26 -42.04 -5.07 -14.79
N ASP A 27 -41.54 -5.00 -16.04
CA ASP A 27 -41.31 -6.03 -17.08
C ASP A 27 -40.44 -5.47 -18.26
N PRO A 28 -39.96 -6.32 -19.22
CA PRO A 28 -38.97 -6.00 -20.27
C PRO A 28 -39.58 -5.67 -21.64
N PRO A 29 -38.74 -5.41 -22.66
CA PRO A 29 -38.88 -6.22 -23.88
C PRO A 29 -37.55 -6.71 -24.50
N ALA A 30 -37.65 -7.88 -25.13
CA ALA A 30 -36.64 -8.48 -26.01
C ALA A 30 -36.94 -8.20 -27.49
N ALA A 31 -35.89 -8.11 -28.32
CA ALA A 31 -35.66 -8.95 -29.52
C ALA A 31 -34.95 -8.22 -30.70
N GLY A 32 -33.90 -8.89 -31.21
CA GLY A 32 -33.45 -8.86 -32.63
C GLY A 32 -32.45 -7.77 -33.03
N GLY A 33 -31.35 -8.02 -33.74
CA GLY A 33 -30.81 -9.23 -34.35
C GLY A 33 -29.55 -8.92 -35.21
N SER A 34 -28.86 -10.01 -35.58
CA SER A 34 -28.01 -10.22 -36.76
C SER A 34 -26.55 -9.70 -36.84
N ARG A 35 -25.64 -10.68 -37.00
CA ARG A 35 -24.24 -10.63 -37.51
C ARG A 35 -24.19 -10.27 -39.02
N PRO A 36 -23.03 -9.86 -39.58
CA PRO A 36 -21.95 -10.76 -40.07
C PRO A 36 -20.54 -10.29 -39.67
N GLY A 37 -19.53 -11.16 -39.46
CA GLY A 37 -18.56 -11.64 -40.46
C GLY A 37 -17.50 -10.57 -40.77
N GLY A 38 -16.19 -10.72 -40.68
CA GLY A 38 -15.24 -11.80 -40.46
C GLY A 38 -13.93 -11.36 -41.11
N THR A 39 -12.77 -11.53 -40.48
CA THR A 39 -11.48 -11.69 -41.21
C THR A 39 -10.43 -12.25 -40.27
N ALA A 40 -10.00 -13.48 -40.57
CA ALA A 40 -8.76 -14.04 -40.10
C ALA A 40 -7.59 -13.30 -40.77
N THR A 41 -6.54 -12.99 -40.01
CA THR A 41 -5.20 -12.83 -40.58
C THR A 41 -4.22 -13.70 -39.79
N THR A 42 -3.38 -14.35 -40.57
CA THR A 42 -2.46 -15.40 -40.22
C THR A 42 -1.11 -14.80 -39.83
N GLY A 43 -0.47 -15.41 -38.84
CA GLY A 43 1.00 -15.56 -38.80
C GLY A 43 1.83 -14.39 -38.30
N ALA A 44 2.52 -14.60 -37.18
CA ALA A 44 3.97 -14.82 -37.18
C ALA A 44 4.48 -14.83 -35.73
N ALA A 45 4.98 -15.98 -35.29
CA ALA A 45 5.99 -16.03 -34.24
C ALA A 45 7.33 -15.52 -34.82
N PRO A 46 8.14 -14.85 -34.02
CA PRO A 46 9.48 -15.37 -33.85
C PRO A 46 9.94 -15.46 -32.40
N ALA A 47 10.97 -16.27 -32.25
CA ALA A 47 11.61 -16.73 -31.04
C ALA A 47 12.26 -15.62 -30.20
N GLY A 48 12.32 -15.91 -28.89
CA GLY A 48 13.56 -15.89 -28.12
C GLY A 48 14.29 -14.56 -27.96
N SER A 49 14.28 -14.04 -26.74
CA SER A 49 15.41 -13.36 -26.08
C SER A 49 15.03 -13.22 -24.60
N ALA A 50 15.62 -14.06 -23.75
CA ALA A 50 16.80 -13.74 -22.96
C ALA A 50 16.45 -12.93 -21.71
N ALA A 51 16.73 -13.55 -20.56
CA ALA A 51 16.67 -12.97 -19.25
C ALA A 51 17.42 -11.63 -19.18
N SER A 52 16.82 -10.66 -18.51
CA SER A 52 17.55 -9.55 -17.90
C SER A 52 16.87 -9.28 -16.57
N GLY A 53 17.57 -9.65 -15.51
CA GLY A 53 17.20 -9.27 -14.16
C GLY A 53 17.22 -7.76 -14.05
N ALA A 54 16.05 -7.16 -13.92
CA ALA A 54 15.91 -5.81 -13.42
C ALA A 54 16.04 -5.88 -11.89
N GLY A 55 17.28 -5.87 -11.41
CA GLY A 55 17.54 -5.43 -10.05
C GLY A 55 17.08 -3.97 -9.92
N PRO A 56 16.51 -3.54 -8.78
CA PRO A 56 16.12 -2.16 -8.61
C PRO A 56 17.36 -1.27 -8.76
N SER A 57 17.39 -0.51 -9.85
CA SER A 57 18.40 0.49 -10.11
C SER A 57 18.33 1.52 -8.99
N GLY A 58 19.43 1.66 -8.26
CA GLY A 58 19.65 2.75 -7.32
C GLY A 58 19.57 4.07 -8.06
N ALA A 59 18.51 4.82 -7.82
CA ALA A 59 18.47 6.25 -8.01
C ALA A 59 18.65 6.88 -6.64
N GLY A 60 19.89 6.89 -6.14
CA GLY A 60 20.25 7.74 -5.01
C GLY A 60 20.17 9.20 -5.48
N PRO A 61 19.42 10.09 -4.80
CA PRO A 61 19.38 11.48 -5.20
C PRO A 61 20.76 12.11 -5.01
N SER A 62 21.39 12.42 -6.16
CA SER A 62 22.65 13.15 -6.28
C SER A 62 22.54 14.49 -5.54
N GLY A 63 23.59 14.80 -4.78
CA GLY A 63 23.64 15.92 -3.84
C GLY A 63 23.45 17.28 -4.49
N ALA A 64 22.53 18.05 -3.92
CA ALA A 64 22.56 19.50 -3.92
C ALA A 64 22.61 19.92 -2.45
N ALA A 65 23.80 20.32 -1.98
CA ALA A 65 23.94 20.96 -0.68
C ALA A 65 23.33 22.37 -0.81
N SER A 66 22.15 22.59 -0.22
CA SER A 66 21.48 23.88 -0.25
C SER A 66 21.54 24.54 1.12
N SER A 67 22.48 25.48 1.26
CA SER A 67 22.69 26.30 2.44
C SER A 67 21.41 27.02 2.88
N GLY A 68 20.95 26.76 4.12
CA GLY A 68 20.04 27.60 4.89
C GLY A 68 18.55 27.47 4.53
N GLY A 69 17.86 26.53 5.16
CA GLY A 69 16.39 26.41 5.12
C GLY A 69 15.80 25.67 3.91
N GLY A 70 16.47 25.68 2.76
CA GLY A 70 16.06 24.93 1.57
C GLY A 70 16.05 23.41 1.78
N ASP A 71 16.99 22.90 2.57
CA ASP A 71 17.08 21.46 2.89
C ASP A 71 15.85 20.96 3.65
N THR A 72 15.30 21.75 4.59
CA THR A 72 14.10 21.36 5.35
C THR A 72 12.88 21.21 4.45
N ALA A 73 12.63 22.19 3.56
CA ALA A 73 11.51 22.15 2.64
C ALA A 73 11.65 20.98 1.63
N ALA A 74 12.87 20.75 1.12
CA ALA A 74 13.17 19.63 0.22
C ALA A 74 13.00 18.26 0.89
N VAL A 75 13.48 18.11 2.13
CA VAL A 75 13.27 16.91 2.97
C VAL A 75 11.79 16.65 3.18
N CYS A 76 11.03 17.70 3.50
CA CYS A 76 9.58 17.65 3.70
C CYS A 76 8.85 17.20 2.42
N ALA A 77 9.14 17.82 1.28
CA ALA A 77 8.52 17.48 0.01
C ALA A 77 8.82 16.03 -0.39
N THR A 78 10.09 15.60 -0.27
CA THR A 78 10.53 14.25 -0.60
C THR A 78 9.86 13.21 0.30
N THR A 79 9.84 13.46 1.61
CA THR A 79 9.21 12.56 2.59
C THR A 79 7.71 12.42 2.34
N ARG A 80 7.00 13.53 2.07
CA ARG A 80 5.56 13.51 1.75
C ARG A 80 5.26 12.74 0.46
N GLN A 81 6.01 13.00 -0.59
CA GLN A 81 5.83 12.30 -1.87
C GLN A 81 6.07 10.79 -1.72
N ALA A 82 7.14 10.40 -1.02
CA ALA A 82 7.44 9.00 -0.76
C ALA A 82 6.36 8.34 0.12
N GLY A 83 5.89 9.04 1.15
CA GLY A 83 4.81 8.55 2.02
C GLY A 83 3.50 8.33 1.26
N ALA A 84 3.08 9.30 0.44
CA ALA A 84 1.87 9.17 -0.39
C ALA A 84 1.95 7.96 -1.33
N ALA A 85 3.06 7.80 -2.05
CA ALA A 85 3.27 6.67 -2.96
C ALA A 85 3.29 5.31 -2.22
N ALA A 86 3.89 5.27 -1.04
CA ALA A 86 3.95 4.06 -0.22
C ALA A 86 2.58 3.67 0.34
N VAL A 87 1.79 4.63 0.82
CA VAL A 87 0.42 4.41 1.32
C VAL A 87 -0.50 3.95 0.19
N GLU A 88 -0.45 4.59 -0.98
CA GLU A 88 -1.23 4.18 -2.16
C GLU A 88 -0.91 2.73 -2.55
N THR A 89 0.38 2.38 -2.60
CA THR A 89 0.82 1.01 -2.90
C THR A 89 0.35 0.03 -1.83
N TYR A 90 0.49 0.38 -0.54
CA TYR A 90 0.05 -0.46 0.58
C TYR A 90 -1.45 -0.76 0.49
N VAL A 91 -2.30 0.28 0.33
CA VAL A 91 -3.76 0.12 0.21
C VAL A 91 -4.13 -0.73 -1.01
N ALA A 92 -3.47 -0.50 -2.16
CA ALA A 92 -3.71 -1.29 -3.36
C ALA A 92 -3.39 -2.77 -3.17
N GLU A 93 -2.28 -3.10 -2.49
CA GLU A 93 -1.90 -4.49 -2.22
C GLU A 93 -2.80 -5.12 -1.14
N VAL A 94 -3.22 -4.38 -0.11
CA VAL A 94 -4.20 -4.88 0.87
C VAL A 94 -5.52 -5.24 0.19
N GLY A 95 -6.02 -4.41 -0.73
CA GLY A 95 -7.21 -4.72 -1.52
C GLY A 95 -7.05 -6.00 -2.35
N ARG A 96 -5.87 -6.23 -2.95
CA ARG A 96 -5.57 -7.47 -3.69
C ARG A 96 -5.49 -8.68 -2.76
N MET A 97 -4.93 -8.52 -1.56
CA MET A 97 -4.87 -9.58 -0.56
C MET A 97 -6.29 -10.02 -0.17
N VAL A 98 -7.19 -9.07 0.13
CA VAL A 98 -8.60 -9.35 0.46
C VAL A 98 -9.31 -10.08 -0.68
N ALA A 99 -9.14 -9.61 -1.92
CA ALA A 99 -9.71 -10.27 -3.10
C ALA A 99 -9.19 -11.70 -3.28
N ALA A 100 -7.89 -11.93 -3.09
CA ALA A 100 -7.27 -13.25 -3.18
C ALA A 100 -7.76 -14.20 -2.08
N VAL A 101 -7.95 -13.71 -0.85
CA VAL A 101 -8.57 -14.50 0.24
C VAL A 101 -9.99 -14.90 -0.13
N GLY A 102 -10.79 -13.97 -0.67
CA GLY A 102 -12.15 -14.26 -1.15
C GLY A 102 -12.20 -15.30 -2.29
N ALA A 103 -11.14 -15.37 -3.10
CA ALA A 103 -10.96 -16.36 -4.16
C ALA A 103 -10.28 -17.67 -3.68
N ASN A 104 -9.94 -17.78 -2.39
CA ASN A 104 -9.20 -18.89 -1.81
C ASN A 104 -7.81 -19.13 -2.47
N ASP A 105 -7.15 -18.05 -2.91
CA ASP A 105 -5.79 -18.05 -3.46
C ASP A 105 -4.77 -17.55 -2.42
N ALA A 106 -4.26 -18.47 -1.61
CA ALA A 106 -3.27 -18.17 -0.59
C ALA A 106 -1.95 -17.62 -1.15
N THR A 107 -1.58 -17.99 -2.38
CA THR A 107 -0.32 -17.56 -2.99
C THR A 107 -0.41 -16.11 -3.43
N ALA A 108 -1.52 -15.71 -4.05
CA ALA A 108 -1.78 -14.32 -4.40
C ALA A 108 -1.90 -13.43 -3.16
N ALA A 109 -2.60 -13.90 -2.12
CA ALA A 109 -2.74 -13.16 -0.85
C ALA A 109 -1.38 -12.88 -0.21
N GLU A 110 -0.54 -13.91 -0.07
CA GLU A 110 0.81 -13.78 0.50
C GLU A 110 1.74 -12.92 -0.38
N THR A 111 1.59 -13.00 -1.70
CA THR A 111 2.35 -12.14 -2.62
C THR A 111 1.97 -10.67 -2.46
N ALA A 112 0.67 -10.38 -2.34
CA ALA A 112 0.18 -9.03 -2.10
C ALA A 112 0.67 -8.49 -0.75
N ARG A 113 0.59 -9.29 0.32
CA ARG A 113 1.16 -8.96 1.63
C ARG A 113 2.63 -8.56 1.53
N ARG A 114 3.46 -9.39 0.88
CA ARG A 114 4.90 -9.09 0.72
C ARG A 114 5.16 -7.78 -0.03
N ARG A 115 4.33 -7.43 -1.01
CA ARG A 115 4.44 -6.16 -1.74
C ARG A 115 4.04 -4.96 -0.87
N ALA A 116 2.99 -5.10 -0.05
CA ALA A 116 2.61 -4.09 0.92
C ALA A 116 3.75 -3.82 1.93
N GLU A 117 4.36 -4.88 2.48
CA GLU A 117 5.51 -4.77 3.39
C GLU A 117 6.75 -4.16 2.71
N ALA A 118 6.98 -4.48 1.44
CA ALA A 118 8.08 -3.92 0.65
C ALA A 118 7.91 -2.41 0.42
N ALA A 119 6.67 -1.94 0.19
CA ALA A 119 6.38 -0.51 0.06
C ALA A 119 6.71 0.26 1.35
N LEU A 120 6.27 -0.25 2.51
CA LEU A 120 6.60 0.34 3.81
C LEU A 120 8.10 0.32 4.10
N THR A 121 8.78 -0.78 3.75
CA THR A 121 10.24 -0.90 3.89
C THR A 121 10.99 0.13 3.02
N GLY A 122 10.54 0.32 1.78
CA GLY A 122 11.08 1.33 0.88
C GLY A 122 10.91 2.74 1.45
N TRP A 123 9.74 3.05 1.99
CA TRP A 123 9.49 4.35 2.61
C TRP A 123 10.37 4.61 3.84
N ARG A 124 10.57 3.62 4.71
CA ARG A 124 11.52 3.72 5.83
C ARG A 124 12.95 4.01 5.35
N GLY A 125 13.35 3.41 4.22
CA GLY A 125 14.63 3.73 3.58
C GLY A 125 14.76 5.21 3.21
N VAL A 126 13.70 5.78 2.62
CA VAL A 126 13.65 7.22 2.30
C VAL A 126 13.71 8.07 3.57
N LEU A 127 12.92 7.74 4.60
CA LEU A 127 12.93 8.49 5.87
C LEU A 127 14.32 8.53 6.50
N ARG A 128 15.06 7.41 6.46
CA ARG A 128 16.42 7.34 6.97
C ARG A 128 17.41 8.18 6.19
N GLU A 129 17.28 8.19 4.87
CA GLU A 129 18.11 9.04 4.02
C GLU A 129 17.81 10.52 4.28
N GLN A 130 16.54 10.88 4.39
CA GLN A 130 16.12 12.25 4.66
C GLN A 130 16.48 12.70 6.08
N SER A 131 16.41 11.81 7.08
CA SER A 131 16.84 12.12 8.44
C SER A 131 18.36 12.33 8.51
N ALA A 132 19.15 11.59 7.73
CA ALA A 132 20.58 11.85 7.63
C ALA A 132 20.92 13.22 6.98
N ARG A 133 20.06 13.71 6.08
CA ARG A 133 20.22 15.00 5.38
C ARG A 133 19.67 16.19 6.18
N ALA A 134 18.68 15.97 7.03
CA ALA A 134 18.04 17.02 7.80
C ALA A 134 19.03 17.68 8.78
N THR A 135 19.25 18.98 8.64
CA THR A 135 20.08 19.76 9.56
C THR A 135 19.35 20.06 10.88
N ASP A 136 18.03 20.26 10.82
CA ASP A 136 17.18 20.49 11.99
C ASP A 136 17.08 19.23 12.88
N PRO A 137 17.45 19.31 14.17
CA PRO A 137 17.43 18.16 15.08
C PRO A 137 16.02 17.67 15.45
N ARG A 138 15.02 18.56 15.48
CA ARG A 138 13.62 18.17 15.74
C ARG A 138 13.04 17.40 14.56
N LEU A 139 13.33 17.85 13.34
CA LEU A 139 12.94 17.13 12.13
C LEU A 139 13.58 15.74 12.09
N ARG A 140 14.88 15.64 12.41
CA ARG A 140 15.58 14.34 12.51
C ARG A 140 14.93 13.38 13.49
N ALA A 141 14.66 13.86 14.72
CA ALA A 141 14.03 13.03 15.74
C ALA A 141 12.68 12.50 15.25
N LEU A 142 11.88 13.36 14.63
CA LEU A 142 10.55 12.98 14.20
C LEU A 142 10.53 12.04 12.99
N LEU A 143 11.43 12.23 12.01
CA LEU A 143 11.63 11.24 10.94
C LEU A 143 12.02 9.87 11.51
N GLY A 144 12.83 9.86 12.57
CA GLY A 144 13.16 8.64 13.33
C GLY A 144 11.94 8.02 14.02
N ASP A 145 11.06 8.81 14.62
CA ASP A 145 9.81 8.32 15.22
C ASP A 145 8.89 7.70 14.16
N LEU A 146 8.77 8.31 12.98
CA LEU A 146 8.01 7.76 11.85
C LEU A 146 8.61 6.44 11.35
N GLU A 147 9.95 6.32 11.27
CA GLU A 147 10.61 5.06 10.92
C GLU A 147 10.26 3.93 11.90
N ALA A 148 10.14 4.23 13.19
CA ALA A 148 9.78 3.27 14.23
C ALA A 148 8.29 2.89 14.16
N GLU A 149 7.41 3.86 13.91
CA GLU A 149 5.97 3.64 13.75
C GLU A 149 5.68 2.76 12.53
N ILE A 150 6.36 2.99 11.39
CA ILE A 150 6.23 2.14 10.20
C ILE A 150 6.77 0.73 10.44
N GLU A 151 7.81 0.57 11.26
CA GLU A 151 8.27 -0.77 11.64
C GLU A 151 7.24 -1.53 12.48
N ALA A 152 6.57 -0.82 13.40
CA ALA A 152 5.50 -1.41 14.20
C ALA A 152 4.32 -1.85 13.31
N MET A 153 3.89 -1.01 12.36
CA MET A 153 2.83 -1.37 11.40
C MET A 153 3.20 -2.60 10.55
N ARG A 154 4.48 -2.75 10.18
CA ARG A 154 4.94 -3.93 9.41
C ARG A 154 4.89 -5.21 10.25
N ALA A 155 5.16 -5.12 11.55
CA ALA A 155 5.07 -6.27 12.44
C ALA A 155 3.62 -6.74 12.63
N ASP A 156 2.65 -5.83 12.46
CA ASP A 156 1.22 -6.09 12.68
C ASP A 156 0.32 -5.64 11.51
N VAL A 157 0.63 -6.07 10.29
CA VAL A 157 -0.15 -5.73 9.08
C VAL A 157 -1.63 -6.13 9.16
N ALA A 158 -1.95 -7.13 9.99
CA ALA A 158 -3.33 -7.58 10.20
C ALA A 158 -4.11 -6.72 11.21
N GLY A 159 -3.42 -5.90 12.01
CA GLY A 159 -4.00 -5.03 13.03
C GLY A 159 -3.95 -3.53 12.70
N VAL A 160 -3.44 -3.13 11.53
CA VAL A 160 -3.40 -1.71 11.14
C VAL A 160 -4.82 -1.22 10.83
N ASP A 161 -5.33 -0.34 11.70
CA ASP A 161 -6.62 0.32 11.53
C ASP A 161 -6.49 1.63 10.71
N GLU A 162 -7.55 2.03 10.00
CA GLU A 162 -7.62 3.30 9.24
C GLU A 162 -7.22 4.53 10.10
N THR A 163 -7.54 4.47 11.40
CA THR A 163 -7.22 5.52 12.37
C THR A 163 -5.71 5.76 12.54
N GLU A 164 -4.88 4.71 12.43
CA GLU A 164 -3.43 4.85 12.54
C GLU A 164 -2.83 5.52 11.30
N LEU A 165 -3.33 5.17 10.11
CA LEU A 165 -2.95 5.80 8.84
C LEU A 165 -3.30 7.30 8.82
N ASP A 166 -4.50 7.66 9.26
CA ASP A 166 -4.93 9.06 9.36
C ASP A 166 -4.06 9.84 10.34
N ARG A 167 -3.72 9.25 11.50
CA ARG A 167 -2.83 9.88 12.47
C ARG A 167 -1.44 10.12 11.90
N LEU A 168 -0.92 9.20 11.08
CA LEU A 168 0.37 9.30 10.42
C LEU A 168 0.38 10.47 9.41
N GLN A 169 -0.67 10.59 8.59
CA GLN A 169 -0.84 11.71 7.65
C GLN A 169 -0.96 13.03 8.39
N GLN A 170 -1.75 13.08 9.47
CA GLN A 170 -1.94 14.29 10.25
C GLN A 170 -0.64 14.78 10.91
N ARG A 171 0.24 13.85 11.34
CA ARG A 171 1.60 14.19 11.80
C ARG A 171 2.44 14.73 10.65
N LEU A 172 2.39 14.13 9.47
CA LEU A 172 3.13 14.60 8.29
C LEU A 172 2.72 16.01 7.86
N ASP A 173 1.43 16.35 7.89
CA ASP A 173 0.94 17.68 7.52
C ASP A 173 1.37 18.76 8.53
N GLN A 174 1.44 18.43 9.82
CA GLN A 174 1.96 19.34 10.84
C GLN A 174 3.45 19.66 10.65
N LEU A 175 4.23 18.77 10.01
CA LEU A 175 5.67 18.96 9.77
C LEU A 175 5.97 19.89 8.62
N CYS A 176 5.11 19.86 7.61
CA CYS A 176 5.36 20.51 6.34
C CYS A 176 4.18 21.44 6.02
N PRO A 177 3.98 22.51 6.83
CA PRO A 177 2.98 23.52 6.51
C PRO A 177 3.30 24.05 5.10
N GLY A 178 2.30 23.97 4.22
CA GLY A 178 2.40 24.45 2.84
C GLY A 178 2.65 25.94 2.77
#